data_AF-A0A9P7AE31-F1
#
_entry.id   AF-A0A9P7AE31-F1
#
_cell.length_a   1.000
_cell.length_b   1.000
_cell.length_c   1.000
_cell.angle_alpha   90.00
_cell.angle_beta   90.00
_cell.angle_gamma   90.00
#
_symmetry.space_group_name_H-M   'P 1'
#
loop_
_entity.id
_entity.type
_entity.pdbx_description
1 polymer ?
#
loop_
_entity_poly.entity_id
_entity_poly.type
_entity_poly.pdbx_seq_one_letter_code
_entity_poly.pdbx_strand_id
1 'polypeptide(L)'
;MLNTSREQPTTLHIYNFGSVFGNRKIIKGEDKTTTLYFMQNTRSSMHWTFDLHADGSDGPLLCRAQSSYNGPPLLDEVNHGPTILSMTGIRYPVKMERKRGAFNGTVFFEGPDHKEYRWQTTARLFSAAMECLDAEDTLIATYRVTSMSVTKDGVLVVQPSGKFMLDLLVATSLAMRTPNN
;
A
#
# COMPACT_ATOMS: atom_id res chain seq x y z
N MET A 1 -34.36 15.84 10.89
CA MET A 1 -33.94 14.51 11.40
C MET A 1 -32.65 14.14 10.68
N LEU A 2 -31.51 14.15 11.38
CA LEU A 2 -30.19 13.88 10.81
C LEU A 2 -30.03 12.37 10.60
N ASN A 3 -30.01 11.93 9.34
CA ASN A 3 -29.68 10.56 8.98
C ASN A 3 -28.15 10.47 8.86
N THR A 4 -27.44 10.35 9.98
CA THR A 4 -26.01 10.03 9.99
C THR A 4 -25.87 8.53 9.73
N SER A 5 -25.96 8.13 8.46
CA SER A 5 -25.42 6.85 8.03
C SER A 5 -23.94 6.86 8.43
N ARG A 6 -23.61 6.14 9.51
CA ARG A 6 -22.22 5.91 9.89
C ARG A 6 -21.55 5.21 8.73
N GLU A 7 -20.83 5.95 7.91
CA GLU A 7 -20.05 5.36 6.84
C GLU A 7 -19.13 4.31 7.47
N GLN A 8 -19.25 3.07 7.00
CA GLN A 8 -18.46 1.97 7.54
C GLN A 8 -17.07 1.97 6.90
N PRO A 9 -16.02 1.53 7.62
CA PRO A 9 -14.70 1.34 7.01
C PRO A 9 -14.76 0.38 5.82
N THR A 10 -13.92 0.61 4.80
CA THR A 10 -13.76 -0.32 3.67
C THR A 10 -12.70 -1.35 4.02
N THR A 11 -13.03 -2.64 3.94
CA THR A 11 -12.09 -3.73 4.18
C THR A 11 -11.68 -4.40 2.88
N LEU A 12 -10.38 -4.54 2.67
CA LEU A 12 -9.77 -5.16 1.51
C LEU A 12 -8.85 -6.31 1.94
N HIS A 13 -9.01 -7.46 1.30
CA HIS A 13 -8.26 -8.68 1.59
C HIS A 13 -7.22 -8.94 0.51
N ILE A 14 -5.96 -9.09 0.90
CA ILE A 14 -4.83 -9.16 -0.03
C ILE A 14 -4.24 -10.57 0.01
N TYR A 15 -4.16 -11.18 -1.17
CA TYR A 15 -3.71 -12.56 -1.36
C TYR A 15 -2.54 -12.60 -2.32
N ASN A 16 -1.55 -13.43 -2.03
CA ASN A 16 -0.50 -13.80 -2.98
C ASN A 16 -1.09 -14.77 -4.03
N PHE A 17 -0.81 -14.51 -5.31
CA PHE A 17 -1.36 -15.28 -6.42
C PHE A 17 -0.25 -15.90 -7.27
N GLY A 18 -0.41 -17.18 -7.64
CA GLY A 18 0.50 -17.92 -8.52
C GLY A 18 1.70 -18.59 -7.84
N SER A 19 2.13 -18.17 -6.64
CA SER A 19 3.04 -18.92 -5.75
C SER A 19 3.14 -18.26 -4.36
N VAL A 20 3.74 -18.95 -3.38
CA VAL A 20 4.00 -18.42 -2.01
C VAL A 20 4.92 -17.19 -2.03
N PHE A 21 5.72 -17.04 -3.08
CA PHE A 21 6.59 -15.88 -3.35
C PHE A 21 6.09 -15.06 -4.56
N GLY A 22 4.80 -15.16 -4.84
CA GLY A 22 4.22 -14.67 -6.09
C GLY A 22 4.45 -13.18 -6.28
N ASN A 23 4.97 -12.81 -7.45
CA ASN A 23 5.07 -11.42 -7.90
C ASN A 23 3.69 -10.80 -8.23
N ARG A 24 2.60 -11.44 -7.84
CA ARG A 24 1.24 -11.04 -8.18
C ARG A 24 0.39 -11.08 -6.92
N LYS A 25 -0.47 -10.07 -6.77
CA LYS A 25 -1.44 -10.02 -5.67
C LYS A 25 -2.85 -9.83 -6.22
N ILE A 26 -3.80 -10.51 -5.59
CA ILE A 26 -5.23 -10.27 -5.80
C ILE A 26 -5.76 -9.59 -4.56
N ILE A 27 -6.46 -8.48 -4.75
CA ILE A 27 -7.08 -7.70 -3.70
C ILE A 27 -8.59 -7.83 -3.87
N LYS A 28 -9.23 -8.37 -2.85
CA LYS A 28 -10.66 -8.64 -2.83
C LYS A 28 -11.39 -7.70 -1.88
N GLY A 29 -12.67 -7.48 -2.15
CA GLY A 29 -13.57 -6.78 -1.24
C GLY A 29 -13.83 -7.56 0.06
N GLU A 30 -14.68 -7.00 0.91
CA GLU A 30 -15.06 -7.56 2.22
C GLU A 30 -15.70 -8.96 2.11
N ASP A 31 -16.41 -9.23 1.01
CA ASP A 31 -17.00 -10.53 0.72
C ASP A 31 -15.96 -11.65 0.46
N LYS A 32 -14.68 -11.30 0.26
CA LYS A 32 -13.56 -12.20 -0.08
C LYS A 32 -13.77 -12.96 -1.40
N THR A 33 -14.77 -12.58 -2.19
CA THR A 33 -15.09 -13.19 -3.48
C THR A 33 -14.84 -12.23 -4.62
N THR A 34 -15.30 -10.98 -4.50
CA THR A 34 -15.18 -9.95 -5.53
C THR A 34 -13.75 -9.46 -5.60
N THR A 35 -13.10 -9.67 -6.75
CA THR A 35 -11.78 -9.08 -7.04
C THR A 35 -11.98 -7.62 -7.40
N LEU A 36 -11.34 -6.73 -6.63
CA LEU A 36 -11.38 -5.29 -6.87
C LEU A 36 -10.10 -4.78 -7.50
N TYR A 37 -8.96 -5.40 -7.16
CA TYR A 37 -7.68 -5.04 -7.75
C TYR A 37 -6.80 -6.24 -8.03
N PHE A 38 -5.95 -6.09 -9.04
CA PHE A 38 -4.89 -7.03 -9.36
C PHE A 38 -3.57 -6.27 -9.46
N MET A 39 -2.55 -6.77 -8.78
CA MET A 39 -1.20 -6.21 -8.81
C MET A 39 -0.26 -7.19 -9.49
N GLN A 40 0.57 -6.67 -10.39
CA GLN A 40 1.70 -7.39 -10.96
C GLN A 40 2.99 -6.64 -10.71
N ASN A 41 3.89 -7.27 -9.98
CA ASN A 41 5.22 -6.77 -9.65
C ASN A 41 6.27 -7.39 -10.59
N THR A 42 7.29 -6.60 -10.92
CA THR A 42 8.50 -7.04 -11.59
C THR A 42 9.68 -6.49 -10.80
N ARG A 43 10.61 -7.37 -10.43
CA ARG A 43 11.77 -7.02 -9.61
C ARG A 43 13.06 -7.48 -10.28
N SER A 44 14.07 -6.62 -10.24
CA SER A 44 15.48 -6.96 -10.48
C SER A 44 16.31 -6.68 -9.22
N SER A 45 17.61 -6.93 -9.27
CA SER A 45 18.53 -6.63 -8.17
C SER A 45 18.67 -5.12 -7.86
N MET A 46 18.20 -4.23 -8.74
CA MET A 46 18.43 -2.77 -8.64
C MET A 46 17.15 -1.94 -8.74
N HIS A 47 16.04 -2.52 -9.16
CA HIS A 47 14.77 -1.80 -9.24
C HIS A 47 13.60 -2.76 -9.05
N TRP A 48 12.47 -2.20 -8.63
CA TRP A 48 11.20 -2.89 -8.71
C TRP A 48 10.16 -1.95 -9.33
N THR A 49 9.20 -2.54 -10.01
CA THR A 49 8.06 -1.87 -10.60
C THR A 49 6.81 -2.69 -10.35
N PHE A 50 5.69 -2.08 -10.04
CA PHE A 50 4.41 -2.79 -10.12
C PHE A 50 3.37 -2.00 -10.90
N ASP A 51 2.50 -2.76 -11.56
CA ASP A 51 1.28 -2.27 -12.18
C ASP A 51 0.09 -2.74 -11.35
N LEU A 52 -0.85 -1.82 -11.07
CA LEU A 52 -2.09 -2.08 -10.35
C LEU A 52 -3.27 -1.84 -11.30
N HIS A 53 -4.14 -2.83 -11.40
CA HIS A 53 -5.30 -2.85 -12.27
C HIS A 53 -6.58 -2.94 -11.44
N ALA A 54 -7.67 -2.32 -11.92
CA ALA A 54 -9.01 -2.55 -11.37
C ALA A 54 -9.57 -3.89 -11.85
N ASP A 55 -10.49 -4.50 -11.09
CA ASP A 55 -11.35 -5.64 -11.49
C ASP A 55 -10.65 -6.94 -11.96
N GLY A 56 -9.32 -7.01 -11.95
CA GLY A 56 -8.58 -8.21 -12.37
C GLY A 56 -7.36 -7.88 -13.22
N SER A 57 -6.70 -8.92 -13.76
CA SER A 57 -5.46 -8.76 -14.55
C SER A 57 -5.64 -8.04 -15.87
N ASP A 58 -6.82 -8.13 -16.46
CA ASP A 58 -7.14 -7.52 -17.76
C ASP A 58 -7.92 -6.20 -17.63
N GLY A 59 -8.15 -5.73 -16.40
CA GLY A 59 -8.86 -4.49 -16.17
C GLY A 59 -7.99 -3.24 -16.35
N PRO A 60 -8.59 -2.05 -16.25
CA PRO A 60 -7.90 -0.79 -16.53
C PRO A 60 -6.75 -0.56 -15.55
N LEU A 61 -5.63 -0.05 -16.07
CA LEU A 61 -4.48 0.34 -15.26
C LEU A 61 -4.84 1.55 -14.39
N LEU A 62 -4.67 1.40 -13.08
CA LEU A 62 -4.90 2.45 -12.08
C LEU A 62 -3.60 3.12 -11.65
N CYS A 63 -2.52 2.36 -11.52
CA CYS A 63 -1.25 2.85 -11.02
C CYS A 63 -0.08 2.08 -11.61
N ARG A 64 0.99 2.80 -11.96
CA ARG A 64 2.33 2.26 -12.10
C ARG A 64 3.23 2.82 -11.01
N ALA A 65 3.81 1.94 -10.21
CA ALA A 65 4.77 2.31 -9.18
C ALA A 65 6.16 1.81 -9.54
N GLN A 66 7.18 2.57 -9.16
CA GLN A 66 8.57 2.20 -9.38
C GLN A 66 9.46 2.75 -8.26
N SER A 67 10.51 2.00 -7.93
CA SER A 67 11.55 2.46 -7.02
C SER A 67 12.91 1.95 -7.46
N SER A 68 13.91 2.82 -7.34
CA SER A 68 15.31 2.44 -7.44
C SER A 68 15.75 1.81 -6.12
N TYR A 69 16.26 0.59 -6.19
CA TYR A 69 16.89 -0.10 -5.07
C TYR A 69 18.40 0.14 -5.15
N ASN A 70 18.93 0.94 -4.22
CA ASN A 70 20.37 1.23 -4.15
C ASN A 70 20.99 0.50 -2.95
N GLY A 71 21.41 -0.76 -3.11
CA GLY A 71 22.42 -1.36 -2.22
C GLY A 71 22.31 -2.88 -1.99
N PRO A 72 23.40 -3.65 -1.93
CA PRO A 72 23.34 -5.08 -1.60
C PRO A 72 22.74 -5.32 -0.20
N PRO A 73 22.09 -6.48 0.04
CA PRO A 73 21.28 -6.77 1.23
C PRO A 73 22.06 -6.93 2.56
N LEU A 74 23.31 -6.46 2.65
CA LEU A 74 24.24 -6.85 3.72
C LEU A 74 24.73 -5.70 4.62
N LEU A 75 24.19 -4.49 4.51
CA LEU A 75 24.53 -3.40 5.42
C LEU A 75 23.25 -2.63 5.81
N ASP A 76 23.04 -2.50 7.11
CA ASP A 76 21.84 -2.02 7.85
C ASP A 76 21.28 -0.63 7.48
N GLU A 77 21.75 0.00 6.41
CA GLU A 77 21.27 1.29 5.91
C GLU A 77 20.96 1.23 4.41
N VAL A 78 20.04 0.34 4.02
CA VAL A 78 19.49 0.37 2.67
C VAL A 78 18.57 1.60 2.55
N ASN A 79 19.16 2.70 2.06
CA ASN A 79 18.41 3.84 1.55
C ASN A 79 17.65 3.39 0.29
N HIS A 80 16.46 2.85 0.48
CA HIS A 80 15.49 2.74 -0.60
C HIS A 80 15.25 4.16 -1.13
N GLY A 81 15.55 4.38 -2.42
CA GLY A 81 15.21 5.64 -3.07
C GLY A 81 13.72 5.93 -2.98
N PRO A 82 13.28 7.15 -3.31
CA PRO A 82 11.86 7.45 -3.29
C PRO A 82 11.11 6.51 -4.23
N THR A 83 9.97 6.01 -3.76
CA THR A 83 9.05 5.28 -4.62
C THR A 83 8.16 6.30 -5.32
N ILE A 84 8.03 6.17 -6.64
CA ILE A 84 7.21 7.05 -7.47
C ILE A 84 5.99 6.28 -7.96
N LEU A 85 4.79 6.81 -7.72
CA LEU A 85 3.52 6.25 -8.17
C LEU A 85 2.90 7.19 -9.19
N SER A 86 2.63 6.67 -10.38
CA SER A 86 1.87 7.35 -11.43
C SER A 86 0.45 6.80 -11.43
N MET A 87 -0.48 7.54 -10.81
CA MET A 87 -1.88 7.16 -10.71
C MET A 87 -2.67 7.72 -11.90
N THR A 88 -3.50 6.91 -12.57
CA THR A 88 -4.34 7.37 -13.68
C THR A 88 -5.35 8.45 -13.22
N GLY A 89 -5.80 8.40 -11.96
CA GLY A 89 -6.74 9.36 -11.38
C GLY A 89 -6.12 10.61 -10.76
N ILE A 90 -4.78 10.73 -10.69
CA ILE A 90 -4.08 11.88 -10.09
C ILE A 90 -3.20 12.54 -11.14
N ARG A 91 -3.26 13.87 -11.23
CA ARG A 91 -2.59 14.63 -12.30
C ARG A 91 -1.07 14.75 -12.13
N TYR A 92 -0.54 14.35 -10.99
CA TYR A 92 0.88 14.44 -10.65
C TYR A 92 1.37 13.11 -10.10
N PRO A 93 2.66 12.78 -10.30
CA PRO A 93 3.26 11.62 -9.68
C PRO A 93 3.28 11.78 -8.16
N VAL A 94 2.81 10.76 -7.44
CA VAL A 94 2.90 10.71 -5.99
C VAL A 94 4.26 10.15 -5.60
N LYS A 95 5.02 10.93 -4.84
CA LYS A 95 6.32 10.53 -4.31
C LYS A 95 6.15 10.01 -2.88
N MET A 96 6.58 8.79 -2.65
CA MET A 96 6.71 8.20 -1.33
C MET A 96 8.17 8.25 -0.89
N GLU A 97 8.46 8.96 0.20
CA GLU A 97 9.83 9.15 0.67
C GLU A 97 9.97 9.12 2.20
N ARG A 98 11.17 8.74 2.65
CA ARG A 98 11.56 8.86 4.06
C ARG A 98 12.15 10.25 4.28
N LYS A 99 11.58 11.00 5.21
CA LYS A 99 12.15 12.29 5.64
C LYS A 99 13.33 12.06 6.58
N ARG A 100 14.32 12.94 6.53
CA ARG A 100 15.50 12.89 7.40
C ARG A 100 15.07 13.00 8.88
N GLY A 101 15.52 12.07 9.71
CA GLY A 101 15.14 12.02 11.14
C GLY A 101 13.84 11.26 11.43
N ALA A 102 13.18 10.68 10.42
CA ALA A 102 12.07 9.78 10.64
C ALA A 102 12.55 8.47 11.27
N PHE A 103 12.16 8.21 12.51
CA PHE A 103 12.39 6.95 13.18
C PHE A 103 11.37 5.89 12.68
N ASN A 104 11.77 4.62 12.64
CA ASN A 104 10.88 3.45 12.44
C ASN A 104 10.20 3.30 11.06
N GLY A 105 10.94 3.45 9.96
CA GLY A 105 10.44 3.06 8.63
C GLY A 105 9.23 3.86 8.14
N THR A 106 9.03 5.07 8.69
CA THR A 106 7.95 5.98 8.31
C THR A 106 8.18 6.55 6.91
N VAL A 107 7.15 6.51 6.06
CA VAL A 107 7.19 6.98 4.67
C VAL A 107 6.05 7.96 4.43
N PHE A 108 6.39 9.13 3.91
CA PHE A 108 5.47 10.24 3.66
C PHE A 108 5.07 10.28 2.19
N PHE A 109 3.86 10.76 1.92
CA PHE A 109 3.35 11.03 0.58
C PHE A 109 2.28 12.12 0.62
N GLU A 110 2.02 12.73 -0.53
CA GLU A 110 0.96 13.73 -0.70
C GLU A 110 -0.28 13.06 -1.32
N GLY A 111 -1.44 13.26 -0.69
CA GLY A 111 -2.73 12.79 -1.21
C GLY A 111 -3.32 13.72 -2.28
N PRO A 112 -4.42 13.33 -2.95
CA PRO A 112 -5.04 14.11 -4.03
C PRO A 112 -5.60 15.48 -3.59
N ASP A 113 -5.77 15.66 -2.28
CA ASP A 113 -6.22 16.90 -1.64
C ASP A 113 -5.05 17.83 -1.25
N HIS A 114 -3.84 17.53 -1.73
CA HIS A 114 -2.61 18.25 -1.42
C HIS A 114 -2.22 18.24 0.06
N LYS A 115 -2.74 17.29 0.83
CA LYS A 115 -2.34 17.08 2.22
C LYS A 115 -1.29 15.99 2.33
N GLU A 116 -0.47 16.12 3.37
CA GLU A 116 0.53 15.12 3.70
C GLU A 116 -0.08 13.97 4.51
N TYR A 117 0.30 12.76 4.12
CA TYR A 117 -0.02 11.52 4.79
C TYR A 117 1.26 10.73 5.03
N ARG A 118 1.21 9.81 5.99
CA ARG A 118 2.36 8.97 6.30
C ARG A 118 1.96 7.55 6.67
N TRP A 119 2.67 6.60 6.10
CA TRP A 119 2.68 5.23 6.58
C TRP A 119 3.74 5.05 7.64
N GLN A 120 3.37 4.56 8.81
CA GLN A 120 4.31 4.21 9.88
C GLN A 120 4.16 2.73 10.23
N THR A 121 5.29 2.06 10.50
CA THR A 121 5.26 0.67 10.96
C THR A 121 5.00 0.64 12.46
N THR A 122 3.99 -0.09 12.89
CA THR A 122 3.70 -0.33 14.30
C THR A 122 3.98 -1.79 14.63
N ALA A 123 4.98 -2.01 15.49
CA ALA A 123 5.23 -3.32 16.07
C ALA A 123 4.30 -3.50 17.27
N ARG A 124 3.32 -4.38 17.16
CA ARG A 124 2.57 -4.90 18.31
C ARG A 124 3.03 -6.33 18.55
N LEU A 125 2.99 -6.81 19.80
CA LEU A 125 3.32 -8.20 20.12
C LEU A 125 2.57 -9.13 19.13
N PHE A 126 3.33 -9.90 18.36
CA PHE A 126 2.86 -10.88 17.36
C PHE A 126 2.26 -10.36 16.03
N SER A 127 2.26 -9.05 15.74
CA SER A 127 1.84 -8.56 14.41
C SER A 127 2.63 -7.36 13.91
N ALA A 128 3.15 -7.46 12.68
CA ALA A 128 3.61 -6.30 11.91
C ALA A 128 2.39 -5.63 11.28
N ALA A 129 2.04 -4.44 11.76
CA ALA A 129 1.01 -3.60 11.16
C ALA A 129 1.63 -2.29 10.66
N MET A 130 0.96 -1.67 9.71
CA MET A 130 1.26 -0.31 9.28
C MET A 130 0.00 0.54 9.42
N GLU A 131 0.17 1.75 9.88
CA GLU A 131 -0.91 2.73 10.02
C GLU A 131 -0.63 3.89 9.06
N CYS A 132 -1.65 4.30 8.32
CA CYS A 132 -1.63 5.52 7.53
C CYS A 132 -2.30 6.62 8.34
N LEU A 133 -1.57 7.68 8.64
CA LEU A 133 -2.04 8.85 9.37
C LEU A 133 -2.02 10.08 8.46
N ASP A 134 -2.89 11.04 8.71
CA ASP A 134 -2.77 12.39 8.15
C ASP A 134 -1.83 13.27 8.99
N ALA A 135 -1.75 14.56 8.67
CA ALA A 135 -0.92 15.53 9.39
C ALA A 135 -1.39 15.81 10.83
N GLU A 136 -2.65 15.48 11.18
CA GLU A 136 -3.25 15.68 12.50
C GLU A 136 -3.24 14.39 13.34
N ASP A 137 -2.51 13.36 12.89
CA ASP A 137 -2.45 12.03 13.50
C ASP A 137 -3.77 11.25 13.47
N THR A 138 -4.69 11.65 12.58
CA THR A 138 -5.94 10.92 12.37
C THR A 138 -5.66 9.65 11.58
N LEU A 139 -6.18 8.52 12.08
CA LEU A 139 -6.07 7.24 11.38
C LEU A 139 -6.89 7.25 10.10
N ILE A 140 -6.22 7.05 8.97
CA ILE A 140 -6.84 7.00 7.64
C ILE A 140 -6.94 5.56 7.15
N ALA A 141 -5.93 4.74 7.40
CA ALA A 141 -5.95 3.33 7.02
C ALA A 141 -5.04 2.49 7.92
N THR A 142 -5.27 1.18 7.94
CA THR A 142 -4.39 0.20 8.59
C THR A 142 -4.15 -0.98 7.68
N TYR A 143 -2.90 -1.36 7.50
CA TYR A 143 -2.49 -2.59 6.85
C TYR A 143 -2.00 -3.59 7.89
N ARG A 144 -2.66 -4.75 8.01
CA ARG A 144 -2.23 -5.83 8.90
C ARG A 144 -1.67 -6.98 8.08
N VAL A 145 -0.40 -7.32 8.29
CA VAL A 145 0.22 -8.48 7.65
C VAL A 145 -0.25 -9.75 8.37
N THR A 146 -0.63 -10.77 7.62
CA THR A 146 -0.94 -12.10 8.18
C THR A 146 0.26 -13.02 8.02
N SER A 147 1.06 -13.18 9.07
CA SER A 147 2.30 -13.98 9.10
C SER A 147 2.08 -15.50 9.11
N MET A 148 0.84 -15.99 9.31
CA MET A 148 0.53 -17.43 9.45
C MET A 148 -0.29 -18.01 8.29
N SER A 149 -0.43 -17.31 7.16
CA SER A 149 -1.16 -17.81 6.00
C SER A 149 -0.27 -17.94 4.77
N VAL A 150 -0.28 -19.13 4.15
CA VAL A 150 0.49 -19.43 2.93
C VAL A 150 0.04 -18.55 1.76
N THR A 151 -1.22 -18.13 1.73
CA THR A 151 -1.82 -17.43 0.58
C THR A 151 -2.31 -16.02 0.90
N LYS A 152 -2.59 -15.70 2.17
CA LYS A 152 -3.08 -14.38 2.56
C LYS A 152 -1.92 -13.51 3.07
N ASP A 153 -1.63 -12.44 2.36
CA ASP A 153 -0.56 -11.50 2.73
C ASP A 153 -1.03 -10.49 3.80
N GLY A 154 -2.27 -10.01 3.70
CA GLY A 154 -2.77 -9.07 4.69
C GLY A 154 -4.22 -8.61 4.52
N VAL A 155 -4.57 -7.63 5.34
CA VAL A 155 -5.85 -6.93 5.30
C VAL A 155 -5.58 -5.43 5.39
N LEU A 156 -6.09 -4.69 4.42
CA LEU A 156 -6.12 -3.23 4.41
C LEU A 156 -7.52 -2.77 4.85
N VAL A 157 -7.58 -1.92 5.86
CA VAL A 157 -8.83 -1.30 6.35
C VAL A 157 -8.70 0.19 6.17
N VAL A 158 -9.61 0.80 5.39
CA VAL A 158 -9.63 2.24 5.09
C VAL A 158 -10.79 2.88 5.83
N GLN A 159 -10.50 3.90 6.63
CA GLN A 159 -11.50 4.67 7.35
C GLN A 159 -12.35 5.48 6.38
N PRO A 160 -13.60 5.84 6.75
CA PRO A 160 -14.47 6.66 5.90
C PRO A 160 -13.81 7.92 5.35
N SER A 161 -13.06 8.63 6.20
CA SER A 161 -12.30 9.83 5.84
C SER A 161 -11.25 9.61 4.75
N GLY A 162 -10.77 8.37 4.55
CA GLY A 162 -9.78 8.02 3.53
C GLY A 162 -10.36 7.49 2.22
N LYS A 163 -11.67 7.24 2.14
CA LYS A 163 -12.28 6.57 0.98
C LYS A 163 -12.14 7.34 -0.33
N PHE A 164 -12.07 8.67 -0.26
CA PHE A 164 -11.90 9.51 -1.45
C PHE A 164 -10.58 9.24 -2.20
N MET A 165 -9.60 8.62 -1.52
CA MET A 165 -8.29 8.26 -2.09
C MET A 165 -8.00 6.75 -1.95
N LEU A 166 -9.06 5.91 -2.00
CA LEU A 166 -8.97 4.47 -1.82
C LEU A 166 -7.89 3.82 -2.71
N ASP A 167 -7.88 4.13 -4.00
CA ASP A 167 -6.92 3.54 -4.95
C ASP A 167 -5.47 3.93 -4.62
N LEU A 168 -5.26 5.16 -4.16
CA LEU A 168 -3.95 5.62 -3.72
C LEU A 168 -3.52 4.90 -2.42
N LEU A 169 -4.43 4.71 -1.47
CA LEU A 169 -4.14 3.95 -0.24
C LEU A 169 -3.82 2.49 -0.53
N VAL A 170 -4.51 1.86 -1.49
CA VAL A 170 -4.17 0.52 -1.97
C VAL A 170 -2.76 0.53 -2.54
N ALA A 171 -2.47 1.41 -3.51
CA ALA A 171 -1.17 1.44 -4.17
C ALA A 171 -0.01 1.75 -3.21
N THR A 172 -0.15 2.74 -2.33
CA THR A 172 0.89 3.12 -1.36
C THR A 172 1.11 2.05 -0.30
N SER A 173 0.07 1.36 0.16
CA SER A 173 0.22 0.24 1.11
C SER A 173 0.95 -0.96 0.50
N LEU A 174 0.71 -1.24 -0.78
CA LEU A 174 1.42 -2.28 -1.54
C LEU A 174 2.89 -1.88 -1.81
N ALA A 175 3.14 -0.60 -2.09
CA ALA A 175 4.48 -0.05 -2.22
C ALA A 175 5.30 -0.19 -0.94
N MET A 176 4.70 0.07 0.24
CA MET A 176 5.37 -0.14 1.54
C MET A 176 5.83 -1.59 1.75
N ARG A 177 5.15 -2.56 1.14
CA ARG A 177 5.47 -3.99 1.24
C ARG A 177 6.45 -4.47 0.18
N THR A 178 6.77 -3.65 -0.83
CA THR A 178 7.70 -4.00 -1.91
C THR A 178 9.05 -3.31 -1.62
N PRO A 179 10.18 -4.04 -1.49
CA PRO A 179 10.50 -5.31 -2.16
C PRO A 179 10.45 -6.54 -1.24
N ASN A 180 9.82 -6.47 -0.07
CA ASN A 180 9.79 -7.57 0.90
C ASN A 180 9.00 -8.78 0.36
N ASN A 181 9.73 -9.67 -0.30
CA ASN A 181 9.49 -11.12 -0.30
C ASN A 181 10.58 -11.75 0.56
#